data_AF-A0A0E3WSJ2-F1
#
_entry.id   AF-A0A0E3WSJ2-F1
#
_cell.length_a   1.000
_cell.length_b   1.000
_cell.length_c   1.000
_cell.angle_alpha   90.00
_cell.angle_beta   90.00
_cell.angle_gamma   90.00
#
_symmetry.space_group_name_H-M   'P 1'
#
loop_
_entity.id
_entity.type
_entity.pdbx_description
1 polymer ?
#
loop_
_entity_poly.entity_id
_entity_poly.type
_entity_poly.pdbx_seq_one_letter_code
_entity_poly.pdbx_strand_id
1 'polypeptide(L)'
;MKLIKTHYFDAVAICCRDDQNVEVEDSVLLKRNVSKGDYQQRTGKRSEKKIPTGKLFGLRKFDLVKTSKGIGFVKGKRSSGFFAISDLFGNKISDSVNVKKKCRRLSARSTTLVQMVQMTHSSPTCHFRQAGTVEEGVSC
;
A
#
# COMPACT_ATOMS: atom_id res chain seq x y z
N MET A 1 7.92 29.92 -14.95
CA MET A 1 8.08 29.05 -13.76
C MET A 1 9.45 28.37 -13.78
N LYS A 2 10.11 28.15 -12.62
CA LYS A 2 11.37 27.38 -12.50
C LYS A 2 11.10 26.03 -11.81
N LEU A 3 10.50 25.10 -12.56
CA LEU A 3 10.18 23.74 -12.07
C LEU A 3 11.19 22.73 -12.62
N ILE A 4 11.43 21.65 -11.86
CA ILE A 4 12.25 20.51 -12.32
C ILE A 4 11.49 19.76 -13.42
N LYS A 5 12.18 19.18 -14.40
CA LYS A 5 11.52 18.43 -15.48
C LYS A 5 10.97 17.09 -14.96
N THR A 6 9.65 16.97 -14.92
CA THR A 6 8.93 15.72 -14.62
C THR A 6 7.58 15.71 -15.36
N HIS A 7 7.04 14.53 -15.65
CA HIS A 7 5.75 14.43 -16.34
C HIS A 7 4.59 15.14 -15.64
N TYR A 8 4.62 15.23 -14.30
CA TYR A 8 3.55 15.92 -13.58
C TYR A 8 3.71 17.45 -13.64
N PHE A 9 4.95 17.96 -13.66
CA PHE A 9 5.19 19.39 -13.86
C PHE A 9 4.92 19.84 -15.30
N ASP A 10 5.06 18.95 -16.28
CA ASP A 10 4.61 19.24 -17.66
C ASP A 10 3.10 19.54 -17.68
N ALA A 11 2.29 18.80 -16.93
CA ALA A 11 0.85 19.07 -16.82
C ALA A 11 0.55 20.41 -16.12
N VAL A 12 1.29 20.75 -15.07
CA VAL A 12 1.17 22.06 -14.38
C VAL A 12 1.50 23.20 -15.35
N ALA A 13 2.59 23.07 -16.11
CA ALA A 13 3.00 24.07 -17.09
C ALA A 13 1.96 24.28 -18.19
N ILE A 14 1.24 23.23 -18.61
CA ILE A 14 0.13 23.34 -19.58
C ILE A 14 -1.09 24.05 -18.98
N CYS A 15 -1.41 23.79 -17.71
CA CYS A 15 -2.62 24.34 -17.09
C CYS A 15 -2.46 25.79 -16.63
N CYS A 16 -1.25 26.25 -16.34
CA CYS A 16 -0.99 27.57 -15.81
C CYS A 16 -0.71 28.60 -16.90
N ARG A 17 -1.15 29.84 -16.67
CA ARG A 17 -0.82 30.99 -17.52
C ARG A 17 0.51 31.61 -17.10
N ASP A 18 1.12 32.38 -17.99
CA ASP A 18 2.47 32.94 -17.81
C ASP A 18 2.64 33.84 -16.57
N ASP A 19 1.54 34.38 -16.04
CA ASP A 19 1.48 35.32 -14.91
C ASP A 19 1.11 34.66 -13.57
N GLN A 20 0.84 33.36 -13.53
CA GLN A 20 0.49 32.66 -12.29
C GLN A 20 1.73 32.16 -11.54
N ASN A 21 1.84 32.54 -10.26
CA ASN A 21 2.76 31.92 -9.31
C ASN A 21 2.13 30.64 -8.76
N VAL A 22 2.78 29.49 -9.01
CA VAL A 22 2.38 28.19 -8.45
C VAL A 22 3.36 27.82 -7.35
N GLU A 23 2.83 27.67 -6.14
CA GLU A 23 3.54 27.08 -5.02
C GLU A 23 3.43 25.57 -5.10
N VAL A 24 4.57 24.88 -5.11
CA VAL A 24 4.61 23.42 -5.08
C VAL A 24 4.65 22.99 -3.63
N GLU A 25 3.68 22.15 -3.25
CA GLU A 25 3.71 21.48 -1.95
C GLU A 25 4.46 20.15 -2.07
N ASP A 26 5.28 19.82 -1.07
CA ASP A 26 6.00 18.55 -1.00
C ASP A 26 5.10 17.38 -0.58
N SER A 27 3.88 17.68 -0.14
CA SER A 27 2.91 16.68 0.26
C SER A 27 2.15 16.16 -0.98
N VAL A 28 2.16 14.84 -1.16
CA VAL A 28 1.44 14.17 -2.23
C VAL A 28 0.43 13.20 -1.67
N LEU A 29 -0.80 13.31 -2.15
CA LEU A 29 -1.87 12.38 -1.88
C LEU A 29 -1.82 11.23 -2.88
N LEU A 30 -1.38 10.07 -2.40
CA LEU A 30 -1.35 8.86 -3.20
C LEU A 30 -2.64 8.09 -3.00
N LYS A 31 -3.23 7.67 -4.12
CA LYS A 31 -4.46 6.88 -4.17
C LYS A 31 -4.19 5.50 -4.76
N ARG A 32 -4.74 4.46 -4.13
CA ARG A 32 -4.75 3.11 -4.68
C ARG A 32 -6.11 2.46 -4.58
N ASN A 33 -6.62 1.97 -5.70
CA ASN A 33 -7.83 1.16 -5.72
C ASN A 33 -7.50 -0.29 -5.30
N VAL A 34 -8.32 -0.83 -4.41
CA VAL A 34 -8.25 -2.23 -3.98
C VAL A 34 -9.58 -2.92 -4.26
N SER A 35 -9.57 -4.25 -4.33
CA SER A 35 -10.79 -5.03 -4.49
C SER A 35 -11.84 -4.65 -3.43
N LYS A 36 -13.12 -4.89 -3.66
CA LYS A 36 -14.17 -4.70 -2.63
C LYS A 36 -14.11 -5.79 -1.55
N GLY A 37 -13.79 -7.01 -1.98
CA GLY A 37 -13.84 -8.22 -1.16
C GLY A 37 -12.59 -9.05 -1.27
N ASP A 38 -12.53 -10.08 -0.41
CA ASP A 38 -11.66 -11.22 -0.61
C ASP A 38 -12.50 -12.24 -1.39
N TYR A 39 -12.27 -12.34 -2.71
CA TYR A 39 -13.09 -13.18 -3.59
C TYR A 39 -12.67 -14.65 -3.55
N GLN A 40 -11.39 -14.91 -3.28
CA GLN A 40 -10.92 -16.26 -3.05
C GLN A 40 -11.40 -16.76 -1.67
N GLN A 41 -12.29 -17.75 -1.68
CA GLN A 41 -12.87 -18.35 -0.47
C GLN A 41 -12.22 -19.68 -0.07
N ARG A 42 -11.48 -20.32 -0.98
CA ARG A 42 -10.88 -21.65 -0.79
C ARG A 42 -9.44 -21.69 -1.30
N THR A 43 -8.67 -22.62 -0.76
CA THR A 43 -7.27 -22.89 -1.12
C THR A 43 -6.97 -24.39 -1.03
N GLY A 44 -5.82 -24.83 -1.53
CA GLY A 44 -5.43 -26.24 -1.64
C GLY A 44 -5.55 -26.78 -3.07
N LYS A 45 -4.93 -27.94 -3.34
CA LYS A 45 -4.85 -28.54 -4.69
C LYS A 45 -6.24 -28.84 -5.27
N ARG A 46 -7.22 -29.12 -4.40
CA ARG A 46 -8.61 -29.41 -4.75
C ARG A 46 -9.59 -28.45 -4.04
N SER A 47 -9.13 -27.25 -3.64
CA SER A 47 -9.95 -26.27 -2.89
C SER A 47 -10.52 -26.79 -1.57
N GLU A 48 -9.84 -27.74 -0.95
CA GLU A 48 -10.29 -28.45 0.25
C GLU A 48 -10.30 -27.56 1.50
N LYS A 49 -9.46 -26.53 1.55
CA LYS A 49 -9.35 -25.63 2.72
C LYS A 49 -10.19 -24.38 2.51
N LYS A 50 -11.12 -24.10 3.43
CA LYS A 50 -11.87 -22.84 3.47
C LYS A 50 -11.00 -21.74 4.06
N ILE A 51 -10.89 -20.61 3.35
CA ILE A 51 -10.18 -19.42 3.83
C ILE A 51 -11.13 -18.65 4.75
N PRO A 52 -10.71 -18.29 5.97
CA PRO A 52 -11.50 -17.41 6.82
C PRO A 52 -11.52 -16.00 6.19
N THR A 53 -12.65 -15.65 5.59
CA THR A 53 -12.88 -14.34 4.97
C THR A 53 -13.60 -13.40 5.93
N GLY A 54 -13.44 -12.09 5.74
CA GLY A 54 -14.04 -11.07 6.59
C GLY A 54 -13.11 -10.50 7.65
N LYS A 55 -13.68 -10.16 8.82
CA LYS A 55 -12.95 -9.55 9.94
C LYS A 55 -12.37 -10.65 10.82
N LEU A 56 -11.10 -10.51 11.17
CA LEU A 56 -10.42 -11.37 12.13
C LEU A 56 -9.88 -10.47 13.25
N PHE A 57 -10.27 -10.76 14.50
CA PHE A 57 -9.99 -9.89 15.66
C PHE A 57 -10.42 -8.42 15.42
N GLY A 58 -11.56 -8.22 14.77
CA GLY A 58 -12.10 -6.88 14.48
C GLY A 58 -11.42 -6.14 13.32
N LEU A 59 -10.36 -6.69 12.74
CA LEU A 59 -9.60 -6.09 11.64
C LEU A 59 -9.86 -6.79 10.30
N ARG A 60 -9.92 -6.01 9.22
CA ARG A 60 -10.01 -6.49 7.85
C ARG A 60 -8.72 -6.18 7.09
N LYS A 61 -8.49 -6.90 5.97
CA LYS A 61 -7.43 -6.56 5.02
C LYS A 61 -7.65 -5.13 4.52
N PHE A 62 -6.58 -4.34 4.45
CA PHE A 62 -6.55 -2.92 4.11
C PHE A 62 -7.19 -1.96 5.13
N ASP A 63 -7.48 -2.41 6.35
CA ASP A 63 -7.72 -1.46 7.45
C ASP A 63 -6.41 -0.72 7.75
N LEU A 64 -6.49 0.59 8.02
CA LEU A 64 -5.35 1.37 8.47
C LEU A 64 -5.22 1.25 9.98
N VAL A 65 -4.05 0.84 10.45
CA VAL A 65 -3.79 0.58 11.87
C VAL A 65 -2.53 1.29 12.33
N LYS A 66 -2.57 1.80 13.57
CA LYS A 66 -1.41 2.27 14.32
C LYS A 66 -0.98 1.19 15.30
N THR A 67 0.28 0.80 15.21
CA THR A 67 0.87 -0.28 15.99
C THR A 67 2.20 0.18 16.57
N SER A 68 2.81 -0.60 17.47
CA SER A 68 4.15 -0.30 17.99
C SER A 68 5.25 -0.32 16.91
N LYS A 69 5.00 -0.98 15.78
CA LYS A 69 5.95 -1.09 14.65
C LYS A 69 5.71 -0.04 13.56
N GLY A 70 4.78 0.89 13.78
CA GLY A 70 4.43 1.94 12.82
C GLY A 70 2.96 1.94 12.42
N ILE A 71 2.66 2.80 11.45
CA ILE A 71 1.32 2.98 10.86
C ILE A 71 1.33 2.36 9.47
N GLY A 72 0.30 1.57 9.14
CA GLY A 72 0.20 0.96 7.83
C GLY A 72 -1.10 0.19 7.62
N PHE A 73 -1.26 -0.37 6.43
CA PHE A 73 -2.41 -1.16 6.03
C PHE A 73 -2.23 -2.64 6.39
N VAL A 74 -3.29 -3.28 6.88
CA VAL A 74 -3.29 -4.72 7.17
C VAL A 74 -3.20 -5.53 5.88
N LYS A 75 -2.20 -6.40 5.74
CA LYS A 75 -2.01 -7.24 4.55
C LYS A 75 -2.47 -8.69 4.75
N GLY A 76 -1.67 -9.49 5.46
CA GLY A 76 -1.96 -10.89 5.77
C GLY A 76 -2.35 -11.05 7.23
N LYS A 77 -3.38 -11.86 7.51
CA LYS A 77 -3.87 -12.14 8.87
C LYS A 77 -3.69 -13.62 9.18
N ARG A 78 -3.24 -13.95 10.39
CA ARG A 78 -3.12 -15.31 10.91
C ARG A 78 -4.17 -15.52 11.99
N SER A 79 -4.74 -16.72 12.07
CA SER A 79 -5.71 -17.11 13.10
C SER A 79 -5.16 -16.94 14.52
N SER A 80 -3.84 -16.97 14.70
CA SER A 80 -3.16 -16.72 15.98
C SER A 80 -3.24 -15.27 16.48
N GLY A 81 -3.77 -14.34 15.69
CA GLY A 81 -3.84 -12.92 16.05
C GLY A 81 -2.62 -12.10 15.67
N PHE A 82 -1.77 -12.66 14.81
CA PHE A 82 -0.67 -11.94 14.18
C PHE A 82 -1.00 -11.53 12.75
N PHE A 83 -0.49 -10.39 12.31
CA PHE A 83 -0.69 -9.89 10.95
C PHE A 83 0.52 -9.09 10.46
N ALA A 84 0.60 -8.92 9.14
CA ALA A 84 1.60 -8.08 8.50
C ALA A 84 1.02 -6.70 8.17
N ILE A 85 1.83 -5.66 8.30
CA ILE A 85 1.52 -4.29 7.89
C ILE A 85 2.33 -3.91 6.65
N SER A 86 1.72 -3.17 5.74
CA SER A 86 2.34 -2.66 4.53
C SER A 86 2.03 -1.19 4.29
N ASP A 87 2.81 -0.56 3.42
CA ASP A 87 2.49 0.75 2.85
C ASP A 87 1.32 0.64 1.83
N LEU A 88 0.98 1.78 1.22
CA LEU A 88 -0.02 1.86 0.14
C LEU A 88 0.37 1.00 -1.08
N PHE A 89 1.66 0.86 -1.38
CA PHE A 89 2.18 0.10 -2.52
C PHE A 89 2.29 -1.41 -2.27
N GLY A 90 2.07 -1.84 -1.03
CA GLY A 90 2.13 -3.24 -0.62
C GLY A 90 3.53 -3.70 -0.20
N ASN A 91 4.50 -2.79 -0.10
CA ASN A 91 5.80 -3.03 0.52
C ASN A 91 5.61 -3.29 2.01
N LYS A 92 6.27 -4.34 2.52
CA LYS A 92 6.05 -4.80 3.89
C LYS A 92 6.82 -3.90 4.85
N ILE A 93 6.12 -3.29 5.81
CA ILE A 93 6.72 -2.52 6.90
C ILE A 93 7.14 -3.47 8.03
N SER A 94 6.28 -4.44 8.35
CA SER A 94 6.58 -5.51 9.31
C SER A 94 5.73 -6.75 9.04
N ASP A 95 6.35 -7.92 9.20
CA ASP A 95 5.74 -9.23 8.94
C ASP A 95 4.89 -9.79 10.09
N SER A 96 5.08 -9.26 11.31
CA SER A 96 4.42 -9.81 12.49
C SER A 96 4.13 -8.74 13.52
N VAL A 97 2.87 -8.34 13.58
CA VAL A 97 2.29 -7.48 14.62
C VAL A 97 1.15 -8.26 15.29
N ASN A 98 1.04 -8.15 16.60
CA ASN A 98 -0.02 -8.81 17.35
C ASN A 98 -1.21 -7.85 17.54
N VAL A 99 -2.43 -8.28 17.20
CA VAL A 99 -3.65 -7.45 17.34
C VAL A 99 -3.93 -7.08 18.80
N LYS A 100 -3.57 -7.94 19.75
CA LYS A 100 -3.81 -7.71 21.18
C LYS A 100 -2.83 -6.69 21.79
N LYS A 101 -1.68 -6.45 21.16
CA LYS A 101 -0.64 -5.54 21.68
C LYS A 101 -0.75 -4.17 21.03
N LYS A 102 -1.17 -3.14 21.78
CA LYS A 102 -1.18 -1.71 21.40
C LYS A 102 -1.49 -1.47 19.91
N CYS A 103 -2.59 -2.05 19.43
CA CYS A 103 -3.04 -1.93 18.05
C CYS A 103 -4.34 -1.13 18.02
N ARG A 104 -4.31 0.05 17.40
CA ARG A 104 -5.48 0.90 17.24
C ARG A 104 -5.83 1.01 15.76
N ARG A 105 -7.09 0.70 15.40
CA ARG A 105 -7.59 0.98 14.05
C ARG A 105 -7.78 2.49 13.89
N LEU A 106 -7.16 3.07 12.87
CA LEU A 106 -7.31 4.48 12.52
C LEU A 106 -8.48 4.68 11.56
N SER A 107 -8.56 3.85 10.53
CA SER A 107 -9.69 3.87 9.58
C SER A 107 -10.05 2.46 9.13
N ALA A 108 -11.34 2.28 8.82
CA ALA A 108 -11.82 1.06 8.19
C ALA A 108 -11.47 1.07 6.70
N ARG A 109 -11.31 -0.13 6.12
CA ARG A 109 -11.10 -0.30 4.67
C ARG A 109 -12.17 0.45 3.85
N SER A 110 -11.69 1.20 2.88
CA SER A 110 -12.41 1.69 1.71
C SER A 110 -11.96 0.95 0.44
N THR A 111 -12.72 1.07 -0.66
CA THR A 111 -12.29 0.59 -1.99
C THR A 111 -11.12 1.39 -2.54
N THR A 112 -10.97 2.63 -2.06
CA THR A 112 -9.93 3.57 -2.44
C THR A 112 -9.09 3.90 -1.21
N LEU A 113 -7.87 3.39 -1.16
CA LEU A 113 -6.91 3.73 -0.12
C LEU A 113 -6.25 5.06 -0.47
N VAL A 114 -6.12 5.93 0.52
CA VAL A 114 -5.45 7.24 0.37
C VAL A 114 -4.41 7.37 1.46
N GLN A 115 -3.22 7.84 1.09
CA GLN A 115 -2.15 8.15 2.02
C GLN A 115 -1.43 9.41 1.56
N MET A 116 -1.23 10.35 2.49
CA MET A 116 -0.37 11.51 2.28
C MET A 116 1.08 11.10 2.55
N VAL A 117 1.98 11.42 1.61
CA VAL A 117 3.41 11.14 1.71
C VAL A 117 4.17 12.42 1.38
N GLN A 118 5.26 12.67 2.10
CA GLN A 118 6.18 13.77 1.78
C GLN A 118 7.14 13.30 0.70
N MET A 119 7.20 14.02 -0.42
CA MET A 119 8.18 13.76 -1.47
C MET A 119 9.50 14.42 -1.10
N THR A 120 10.56 13.63 -0.99
CA THR A 120 11.92 14.17 -1.07
C THR A 120 12.24 14.35 -2.55
N HIS A 121 12.62 15.54 -3.01
CA HIS A 121 12.89 15.83 -4.44
C HIS A 121 13.99 15.00 -5.12
N SER A 122 14.57 14.00 -4.44
CA SER A 122 15.22 12.89 -5.12
C SER A 122 14.14 12.07 -5.83
N SER A 123 14.08 12.16 -7.15
CA SER A 123 13.20 11.40 -8.06
C SER A 123 12.60 10.15 -7.40
N PRO A 124 11.27 9.99 -7.33
CA PRO A 124 10.71 8.74 -6.88
C PRO A 124 11.18 7.69 -7.90
N THR A 125 12.16 6.87 -7.53
CA THR A 125 12.46 5.66 -8.28
C THR A 125 11.21 4.81 -8.15
N CYS A 126 10.30 4.97 -9.10
CA CYS A 126 9.26 4.02 -9.39
C CYS A 126 9.97 2.76 -9.88
N HIS A 127 10.53 1.99 -8.95
CA HIS A 127 10.81 0.59 -9.18
C HIS A 127 9.45 -0.10 -9.31
N PHE A 128 8.88 -0.01 -10.49
CA PHE A 128 7.93 -0.99 -10.98
C PHE A 128 8.70 -2.31 -10.93
N ARG A 129 8.59 -3.05 -9.80
CA ARG A 129 9.15 -4.38 -9.72
C ARG A 129 8.43 -5.19 -10.78
N GLN A 130 9.10 -5.40 -11.92
CA GLN A 130 8.71 -6.41 -12.87
C GLN A 130 8.59 -7.73 -12.09
N ALA A 131 7.49 -8.43 -12.32
CA ALA A 131 7.30 -9.79 -11.83
C ALA A 131 8.50 -10.64 -12.27
N GLY A 132 9.02 -11.44 -11.34
CA GLY A 132 10.38 -11.98 -11.38
C GLY A 132 10.71 -12.82 -12.60
N THR A 133 11.96 -12.73 -13.02
CA THR A 133 12.67 -13.81 -13.69
C THR A 133 12.91 -14.92 -12.66
N VAL A 134 12.33 -16.09 -12.92
CA VAL A 134 12.72 -17.34 -12.28
C VAL A 134 14.11 -17.68 -12.82
N GLU A 135 15.12 -17.73 -11.97
CA GLU A 135 16.40 -18.32 -12.33
C GLU A 135 16.23 -19.84 -12.39
N GLU A 136 16.20 -20.39 -13.61
CA GLU A 136 16.51 -21.80 -13.83
C GLU A 136 18.04 -21.96 -13.78
N GLY A 137 18.54 -22.26 -12.59
CA GLY A 137 19.83 -22.92 -12.44
C GLY A 137 19.66 -24.40 -12.77
N VAL A 138 20.06 -24.80 -13.98
CA VAL A 138 20.38 -26.20 -14.27
C VAL A 138 21.91 -26.28 -14.27
N SER A 139 22.45 -26.98 -13.27
CA SER A 139 23.83 -27.47 -13.27
C SER A 139 23.83 -28.97 -13.47
N CYS A 140 24.78 -29.42 -14.29
CA CYS A 140 25.11 -30.79 -14.75
C CYS A 140 24.26 -31.29 -15.93
#